data_AF-A0A7R9YFJ7-F1
#
_entry.id   AF-A0A7R9YFJ7-F1
#
_cell.length_a   1.000
_cell.length_b   1.000
_cell.length_c   1.000
_cell.angle_alpha   90.00
_cell.angle_beta   90.00
_cell.angle_gamma   90.00
#
_symmetry.space_group_name_H-M   'P 1'
#
loop_
_entity.id
_entity.type
_entity.pdbx_description
1 polymer ?
#
loop_
_entity_poly.entity_id
_entity_poly.type
_entity_poly.pdbx_seq_one_letter_code
_entity_poly.pdbx_strand_id
1 'polypeptide(L)'
;TRECRPETLSCPPTPQTHWDFMGDTQHGPPPEGLECLVTFEDITAEDKNLCEYQTAPSGQWQAAKMTCEVVEMMRSSQFQQFMDRVKKSTCAAEMRRLMEAGPPIYVSDKHGLPLPEGDTHVAMLWYASDGEERSSKLEGAPEGAERDELWQSLKAFQDEGDGDEEQDEQAASQERQES
;
A
#
# COMPACT_ATOMS: atom_id res chain seq x y z
N THR A 1 -14.26 60.03 48.69
CA THR A 1 -14.44 58.60 48.36
C THR A 1 -14.18 58.45 46.88
N ARG A 2 -12.98 57.96 46.53
CA ARG A 2 -12.57 57.67 45.15
C ARG A 2 -13.05 56.27 44.83
N GLU A 3 -13.96 56.14 43.87
CA GLU A 3 -14.39 54.83 43.36
C GLU A 3 -13.71 54.58 42.02
N CYS A 4 -12.97 53.47 41.99
CA CYS A 4 -12.11 53.04 40.92
C CYS A 4 -12.92 52.56 39.71
N ARG A 5 -12.49 53.02 38.54
CA ARG A 5 -12.89 52.51 37.22
C ARG A 5 -12.23 51.14 36.98
N PRO A 6 -12.94 50.07 36.61
CA PRO A 6 -12.29 48.91 36.04
C PRO A 6 -12.00 49.17 34.56
N GLU A 7 -10.71 49.33 34.25
CA GLU A 7 -10.15 49.23 32.90
C GLU A 7 -10.49 47.84 32.33
N THR A 8 -11.41 47.78 31.38
CA THR A 8 -11.57 46.61 30.53
C THR A 8 -10.38 46.58 29.58
N LEU A 9 -9.36 45.86 30.01
CA LEU A 9 -8.18 45.49 29.24
C LEU A 9 -8.61 44.88 27.89
N SER A 10 -8.35 45.66 26.84
CA SER A 10 -8.30 45.23 25.45
C SER A 10 -7.29 44.09 25.31
N CYS A 11 -7.75 42.84 25.16
CA CYS A 11 -6.89 41.78 24.60
C CYS A 11 -6.54 42.16 23.17
N PRO A 12 -5.25 42.18 22.78
CA PRO A 12 -4.90 42.26 21.37
C PRO A 12 -5.45 41.00 20.67
N PRO A 13 -6.00 41.13 19.45
CA PRO A 13 -6.30 39.94 18.67
C PRO A 13 -4.99 39.18 18.46
N THR A 14 -4.98 37.91 18.86
CA THR A 14 -3.96 36.94 18.51
C THR A 14 -3.70 37.08 17.01
N PRO A 15 -2.45 37.06 16.53
CA PRO A 15 -2.20 36.95 15.09
C PRO A 15 -2.83 35.65 14.65
N GLN A 16 -4.03 35.75 14.06
CA GLN A 16 -4.58 34.72 13.22
C GLN A 16 -3.53 34.54 12.13
N THR A 17 -2.79 33.44 12.20
CA THR A 17 -2.16 32.85 11.04
C THR A 17 -3.31 32.57 10.07
N HIS A 18 -3.64 33.57 9.26
CA HIS A 18 -4.49 33.37 8.10
C HIS A 18 -3.69 32.48 7.16
N TRP A 19 -4.04 31.20 7.18
CA TRP A 19 -3.64 30.21 6.18
C TRP A 19 -4.78 29.95 5.19
N ASP A 20 -5.81 30.80 5.21
CA ASP A 20 -6.80 30.85 4.16
C ASP A 20 -6.21 31.58 2.94
N PHE A 21 -5.66 30.80 2.00
CA PHE A 21 -5.94 30.88 0.56
C PHE A 21 -4.76 30.34 -0.29
N MET A 22 -4.56 29.02 -0.37
CA MET A 22 -3.96 28.33 -1.52
C MET A 22 -4.58 26.93 -1.62
N GLY A 23 -4.91 26.50 -2.85
CA GLY A 23 -5.87 25.44 -3.16
C GLY A 23 -5.64 24.07 -2.53
N ASP A 24 -6.72 23.29 -2.53
CA ASP A 24 -6.87 21.93 -2.03
C ASP A 24 -5.71 20.98 -2.37
N THR A 25 -4.65 20.97 -1.56
CA THR A 25 -3.68 19.86 -1.53
C THR A 25 -3.23 19.71 -0.09
N GLN A 26 -3.96 18.85 0.62
CA GLN A 26 -3.87 18.60 2.05
C GLN A 26 -2.64 17.72 2.37
N HIS A 27 -1.45 18.20 1.98
CA HIS A 27 -0.19 17.53 2.28
C HIS A 27 0.46 18.24 3.47
N GLY A 28 0.68 17.49 4.54
CA GLY A 28 1.17 18.04 5.80
C GLY A 28 2.70 18.17 5.81
N PRO A 29 3.27 19.01 6.70
CA PRO A 29 4.69 18.90 7.00
C PRO A 29 4.96 17.50 7.59
N PRO A 30 6.11 16.87 7.27
CA PRO A 30 6.46 15.57 7.81
C PRO A 30 6.45 15.62 9.35
N PRO A 31 5.92 14.59 10.03
CA PRO A 31 5.99 14.50 11.49
C PRO A 31 7.44 14.61 11.96
N GLU A 32 7.69 15.41 13.00
CA GLU A 32 9.04 15.59 13.55
C GLU A 32 9.61 14.25 14.06
N GLY A 33 10.78 13.84 13.56
CA GLY A 33 11.47 12.63 13.97
C GLY A 33 10.99 11.34 13.30
N LEU A 34 10.34 11.42 12.14
CA LEU A 34 9.98 10.25 11.35
C LEU A 34 11.24 9.66 10.67
N GLU A 35 11.51 8.37 10.87
CA GLU A 35 12.61 7.64 10.24
C GLU A 35 12.09 6.64 9.19
N CYS A 36 12.85 6.46 8.12
CA CYS A 36 12.55 5.48 7.08
C CYS A 36 12.80 4.07 7.59
N LEU A 37 11.79 3.19 7.55
CA LEU A 37 11.92 1.81 8.01
C LEU A 37 12.92 0.95 7.21
N VAL A 38 13.28 1.37 5.99
CA VAL A 38 14.14 0.60 5.08
C VAL A 38 15.56 1.15 5.05
N THR A 39 15.72 2.47 4.89
CA THR A 39 17.04 3.11 4.80
C THR A 39 17.55 3.62 6.16
N PHE A 40 16.70 3.67 7.19
CA PHE A 40 16.99 4.28 8.50
C PHE A 40 17.41 5.76 8.40
N GLU A 41 17.02 6.42 7.30
CA GLU A 41 17.25 7.84 7.09
C GLU A 41 16.12 8.67 7.69
N ASP A 42 16.48 9.85 8.21
CA ASP A 42 15.52 10.80 8.73
C ASP A 42 14.66 11.39 7.59
N ILE A 43 13.34 11.34 7.75
CA ILE A 43 12.38 11.92 6.82
C ILE A 43 12.11 13.35 7.28
N THR A 44 12.92 14.28 6.79
CA THR A 44 12.82 15.70 7.10
C THR A 44 12.12 16.49 5.98
N ALA A 45 11.57 17.65 6.34
CA ALA A 45 11.04 18.60 5.34
C ALA A 45 12.14 19.20 4.46
N GLU A 46 13.38 19.23 4.95
CA GLU A 46 14.54 19.82 4.27
C GLU A 46 14.97 18.93 3.10
N ASP A 47 15.01 17.62 3.32
CA ASP A 47 15.42 16.65 2.30
C ASP A 47 14.29 16.29 1.32
N LYS A 48 13.05 16.72 1.61
CA LYS A 48 11.85 16.45 0.79
C LYS A 48 11.61 14.97 0.48
N ASN A 49 12.03 14.11 1.40
CA ASN A 49 11.95 12.65 1.24
C ASN A 49 10.61 12.06 1.70
N LEU A 50 9.65 12.90 2.12
CA LEU A 50 8.34 12.46 2.57
C LEU A 50 7.52 11.91 1.40
N CYS A 51 6.93 10.75 1.62
CA CYS A 51 5.88 10.19 0.77
C CYS A 51 4.57 10.17 1.55
N GLU A 52 3.50 10.66 0.96
CA GLU A 52 2.15 10.44 1.44
C GLU A 52 1.42 9.47 0.53
N TYR A 53 0.42 8.78 1.07
CA TYR A 53 -0.39 7.84 0.33
C TYR A 53 -1.85 8.02 0.68
N GLN A 54 -2.70 7.88 -0.34
CA GLN A 54 -4.13 7.94 -0.20
C GLN A 54 -4.69 6.52 -0.16
N THR A 55 -5.47 6.20 0.86
CA THR A 55 -6.15 4.91 0.97
C THR A 55 -7.56 4.98 0.42
N ALA A 56 -8.06 3.87 -0.13
CA ALA A 56 -9.43 3.74 -0.63
C ALA A 56 -10.15 2.59 0.08
N PRO A 57 -11.45 2.75 0.41
CA PRO A 57 -12.38 3.82 -0.03
C PRO A 57 -12.41 5.08 0.85
N SER A 58 -11.66 5.15 1.96
CA SER A 58 -11.72 6.30 2.87
C SER A 58 -11.28 7.64 2.24
N GLY A 59 -10.39 7.59 1.24
CA GLY A 59 -9.82 8.76 0.58
C GLY A 59 -8.85 9.55 1.46
N GLN A 60 -8.41 8.97 2.58
CA GLN A 60 -7.57 9.65 3.56
C GLN A 60 -6.10 9.62 3.15
N TRP A 61 -5.45 10.78 3.21
CA TRP A 61 -4.01 10.91 3.02
C TRP A 61 -3.29 10.61 4.34
N GLN A 62 -2.27 9.77 4.26
CA GLN A 62 -1.44 9.39 5.39
C GLN A 62 0.04 9.46 5.03
N ALA A 63 0.86 9.87 5.99
CA ALA A 63 2.32 9.86 5.82
C ALA A 63 2.84 8.41 5.81
N ALA A 64 3.60 8.06 4.77
CA ALA A 64 4.31 6.79 4.72
C ALA A 64 5.48 6.79 5.70
N LYS A 65 5.80 5.62 6.25
CA LYS A 65 7.00 5.43 7.09
C LYS A 65 8.24 5.10 6.26
N MET A 66 8.25 5.52 5.00
CA MET A 66 9.25 5.19 4.00
C MET A 66 9.51 6.42 3.13
N THR A 67 10.75 6.54 2.64
CA THR A 67 11.14 7.61 1.72
C THR A 67 10.51 7.45 0.35
N CYS A 68 10.38 8.56 -0.37
CA CYS A 68 9.88 8.61 -1.75
C CYS A 68 10.61 7.61 -2.68
N GLU A 69 11.93 7.53 -2.59
CA GLU A 69 12.76 6.63 -3.39
C GLU A 69 12.44 5.16 -3.13
N VAL A 70 12.27 4.77 -1.86
CA VAL A 70 11.94 3.39 -1.49
C VAL A 70 10.55 3.01 -2.01
N VAL A 71 9.59 3.93 -1.93
CA VAL A 71 8.23 3.72 -2.49
C VAL A 71 8.27 3.56 -4.01
N GLU A 72 9.08 4.35 -4.70
CA GLU A 72 9.27 4.20 -6.16
C GLU A 72 9.97 2.88 -6.53
N MET A 73 11.00 2.48 -5.77
CA MET A 73 11.65 1.18 -5.93
C MET A 73 10.67 0.02 -5.71
N MET A 74 9.78 0.11 -4.73
CA MET A 74 8.73 -0.89 -4.53
C MET A 74 7.74 -0.92 -5.68
N ARG A 75 7.33 0.25 -6.19
CA ARG A 75 6.40 0.34 -7.33
C ARG A 75 6.92 -0.38 -8.57
N SER A 76 8.23 -0.30 -8.82
CA SER A 76 8.88 -0.93 -9.97
C SER A 76 9.25 -2.41 -9.73
N SER A 77 9.62 -2.78 -8.51
CA SER A 77 10.16 -4.12 -8.22
C SER A 77 9.18 -5.13 -7.64
N GLN A 78 8.11 -4.72 -6.94
CA GLN A 78 7.20 -5.66 -6.27
C GLN A 78 6.56 -6.68 -7.23
N PHE A 79 6.14 -6.24 -8.41
CA PHE A 79 5.54 -7.15 -9.40
C PHE A 79 6.56 -8.17 -9.92
N GLN A 80 7.79 -7.72 -10.21
CA GLN A 80 8.86 -8.63 -10.65
C GLN A 80 9.23 -9.63 -9.54
N GLN A 81 9.30 -9.17 -8.29
CA GLN A 81 9.55 -10.03 -7.13
C GLN A 81 8.44 -11.07 -6.97
N PHE A 82 7.18 -10.71 -7.17
CA PHE A 82 6.07 -11.66 -7.19
C PHE A 82 6.28 -12.74 -8.26
N MET A 83 6.55 -12.33 -9.50
CA MET A 83 6.79 -13.27 -10.62
C MET A 83 8.00 -14.18 -10.36
N ASP A 84 9.06 -13.64 -9.78
CA ASP A 84 10.24 -14.39 -9.40
C ASP A 84 9.95 -15.39 -8.29
N ARG A 85 9.15 -15.02 -7.28
CA ARG A 85 8.74 -15.94 -6.22
C ARG A 85 7.86 -17.04 -6.77
N VAL A 86 6.90 -16.75 -7.64
CA VAL A 86 6.07 -17.77 -8.30
C VAL A 86 6.91 -18.72 -9.15
N LYS A 87 7.97 -18.24 -9.81
CA LYS A 87 8.86 -19.11 -10.62
C LYS A 87 9.87 -19.91 -9.79
N LYS A 88 10.34 -19.37 -8.66
CA LYS A 88 11.46 -19.92 -7.88
C LYS A 88 11.02 -20.64 -6.59
N SER A 89 9.82 -20.38 -6.07
CA SER A 89 9.40 -20.95 -4.79
C SER A 89 9.16 -22.45 -4.94
N THR A 90 9.94 -23.24 -4.22
CA THR A 90 9.78 -24.71 -4.13
C THR A 90 8.94 -25.13 -2.92
N CYS A 91 8.53 -24.18 -2.07
CA CYS A 91 7.71 -24.43 -0.88
C CYS A 91 6.22 -24.33 -1.22
N ALA A 92 5.51 -25.46 -1.15
CA ALA A 92 4.07 -25.53 -1.43
C ALA A 92 3.23 -24.58 -0.56
N ALA A 93 3.62 -24.37 0.70
CA ALA A 93 2.91 -23.46 1.61
C ALA A 93 3.10 -21.98 1.24
N GLU A 94 4.26 -21.61 0.70
CA GLU A 94 4.50 -20.25 0.20
C GLU A 94 3.76 -20.03 -1.12
N MET A 95 3.81 -21.00 -2.03
CA MET A 95 3.07 -20.95 -3.29
C MET A 95 1.57 -20.79 -3.06
N ARG A 96 0.96 -21.57 -2.15
CA ARG A 96 -0.47 -21.47 -1.82
C ARG A 96 -0.85 -20.06 -1.35
N ARG A 97 -0.05 -19.47 -0.46
CA ARG A 97 -0.29 -18.09 0.03
C ARG A 97 -0.14 -17.05 -1.08
N LEU A 98 0.85 -17.20 -1.96
CA LEU A 98 1.04 -16.32 -3.11
C LEU A 98 -0.14 -16.41 -4.08
N MET A 99 -0.68 -17.61 -4.30
CA MET A 99 -1.84 -17.83 -5.17
C MET A 99 -3.15 -17.33 -4.55
N GLU A 100 -3.32 -17.46 -3.23
CA GLU A 100 -4.44 -16.88 -2.47
C GLU A 100 -4.43 -15.35 -2.52
N ALA A 101 -3.25 -14.73 -2.39
CA ALA A 101 -3.09 -13.29 -2.52
C ALA A 101 -3.29 -12.81 -3.98
N GLY A 102 -2.87 -13.63 -4.95
CA GLY A 102 -2.90 -13.29 -6.37
C GLY A 102 -1.86 -12.23 -6.76
N PRO A 103 -1.76 -11.90 -8.06
CA PRO A 103 -0.83 -10.87 -8.53
C PRO A 103 -1.21 -9.51 -7.93
N PRO A 104 -0.28 -8.83 -7.24
CA PRO A 104 -0.53 -7.53 -6.65
C PRO A 104 -0.71 -6.47 -7.74
N ILE A 105 -1.69 -5.58 -7.56
CA ILE A 105 -2.00 -4.48 -8.50
C ILE A 105 -1.46 -3.15 -7.98
N TYR A 106 -1.59 -2.93 -6.67
CA TYR A 106 -1.21 -1.70 -5.98
C TYR A 106 -0.06 -1.96 -5.02
N VAL A 107 0.75 -0.93 -4.77
CA VAL A 107 1.75 -0.96 -3.69
C VAL A 107 1.04 -1.13 -2.34
N SER A 108 1.37 -2.18 -1.62
CA SER A 108 0.93 -2.39 -0.24
C SER A 108 2.08 -2.92 0.60
N ASP A 109 2.33 -2.30 1.75
CA ASP A 109 3.29 -2.81 2.73
C ASP A 109 2.72 -2.70 4.14
N LYS A 110 2.74 -3.80 4.89
CA LYS A 110 2.13 -3.87 6.23
C LYS A 110 2.79 -2.94 7.25
N HIS A 111 4.07 -2.65 7.09
CA HIS A 111 4.87 -1.92 8.06
C HIS A 111 5.08 -0.46 7.65
N GLY A 112 5.35 -0.24 6.36
CA GLY A 112 5.62 1.06 5.77
C GLY A 112 4.37 1.84 5.34
N LEU A 113 3.30 1.15 4.92
CA LEU A 113 2.04 1.73 4.44
C LEU A 113 0.85 1.12 5.21
N PRO A 114 0.73 1.40 6.51
CA PRO A 114 -0.32 0.81 7.33
C PRO A 114 -1.72 1.21 6.84
N LEU A 115 -2.46 0.25 6.31
CA LEU A 115 -3.86 0.45 5.93
C LEU A 115 -4.73 0.53 7.20
N PRO A 116 -5.58 1.57 7.34
CA PRO A 116 -6.51 1.67 8.46
C PRO A 116 -7.64 0.66 8.29
N GLU A 117 -8.29 0.32 9.41
CA GLU A 117 -9.33 -0.71 9.46
C GLU A 117 -10.54 -0.31 8.60
N GLY A 118 -10.72 -1.00 7.46
CA GLY A 118 -11.80 -0.72 6.50
C GLY A 118 -11.31 -0.32 5.10
N ASP A 119 -10.03 0.01 4.94
CA ASP A 119 -9.45 0.30 3.63
C ASP A 119 -8.90 -0.95 2.94
N THR A 120 -9.05 -0.98 1.62
CA THR A 120 -8.72 -2.16 0.80
C THR A 120 -7.36 -2.02 0.14
N HIS A 121 -7.03 -0.83 -0.37
CA HIS A 121 -5.78 -0.60 -1.11
C HIS A 121 -5.36 0.87 -1.08
N VAL A 122 -4.09 1.12 -1.42
CA VAL A 122 -3.56 2.46 -1.69
C VAL A 122 -3.99 2.86 -3.10
N ALA A 123 -4.64 4.01 -3.25
CA ALA A 123 -5.13 4.52 -4.53
C ALA A 123 -4.14 5.48 -5.20
N MET A 124 -3.55 6.39 -4.43
CA MET A 124 -2.65 7.43 -4.92
C MET A 124 -1.45 7.59 -3.99
N LEU A 125 -0.34 8.05 -4.56
CA LEU A 125 0.89 8.37 -3.86
C LEU A 125 1.22 9.83 -4.13
N TRP A 126 1.77 10.53 -3.15
CA TRP A 126 2.25 11.90 -3.32
C TRP A 126 3.68 11.98 -2.81
N TYR A 127 4.54 12.65 -3.59
CA TYR A 127 5.95 12.81 -3.26
C TYR A 127 6.27 14.26 -2.91
N ALA A 128 6.84 14.50 -1.74
CA ALA A 128 7.27 15.84 -1.34
C ALA A 128 8.46 16.37 -2.15
N SER A 129 9.21 15.49 -2.82
CA SER A 129 10.33 15.84 -3.69
C SER A 129 9.88 16.65 -4.90
N ASP A 130 8.85 16.15 -5.59
CA ASP A 130 8.34 16.69 -6.85
C ASP A 130 7.05 17.52 -6.63
N GLY A 131 6.33 17.27 -5.53
CA GLY A 131 5.00 17.82 -5.27
C GLY A 131 3.91 17.22 -6.16
N GLU A 132 4.20 16.12 -6.87
CA GLU A 132 3.29 15.48 -7.81
C GLU A 132 2.62 14.24 -7.21
N GLU A 133 1.32 14.10 -7.52
CA GLU A 133 0.56 12.89 -7.26
C GLU A 133 0.85 11.85 -8.36
N ARG A 134 1.23 10.64 -7.95
CA ARG A 134 1.43 9.50 -8.83
C ARG A 134 0.45 8.38 -8.50
N SER A 135 0.14 7.58 -9.51
CA SER A 135 -0.65 6.36 -9.32
C SER A 135 0.12 5.34 -8.48
N SER A 136 -0.57 4.67 -7.56
CA SER A 136 -0.01 3.59 -6.71
C SER A 136 0.13 2.24 -7.44
N LYS A 137 -0.23 2.19 -8.72
CA LYS A 137 -0.17 0.97 -9.53
C LYS A 137 1.27 0.50 -9.73
N LEU A 138 1.49 -0.80 -9.60
CA LEU A 138 2.78 -1.42 -9.85
C LEU A 138 3.13 -1.39 -11.34
N GLU A 139 4.39 -1.13 -11.66
CA GLU A 139 4.84 -1.14 -13.04
C GLU A 139 4.85 -2.57 -13.59
N GLY A 140 4.15 -2.78 -14.71
CA GLY A 140 4.03 -4.09 -15.35
C GLY A 140 2.96 -5.00 -14.76
N ALA A 141 2.20 -4.56 -13.74
CA ALA A 141 1.04 -5.30 -13.27
C ALA A 141 -0.12 -5.20 -14.30
N PRO A 142 -0.57 -6.34 -14.87
CA PRO A 142 -1.74 -6.32 -15.76
C PRO A 142 -2.99 -5.94 -14.97
N GLU A 143 -3.95 -5.29 -15.64
CA GLU A 143 -5.23 -4.88 -15.03
C GLU A 143 -6.41 -5.64 -15.66
N GLY A 144 -7.43 -5.94 -14.84
CA GLY A 144 -8.67 -6.54 -15.33
C GLY A 144 -8.51 -7.92 -15.97
N ALA A 145 -8.96 -8.07 -17.21
CA ALA A 145 -8.99 -9.35 -17.91
C ALA A 145 -7.60 -9.99 -18.10
N GLU A 146 -6.57 -9.18 -18.37
CA GLU A 146 -5.20 -9.66 -18.54
C GLU A 146 -4.63 -10.22 -17.23
N ARG A 147 -5.04 -9.64 -16.10
CA ARG A 147 -4.67 -10.13 -14.77
C ARG A 147 -5.32 -11.48 -14.47
N ASP A 148 -6.59 -11.62 -14.82
CA ASP A 148 -7.31 -12.88 -14.60
C ASP A 148 -6.80 -13.98 -15.53
N GLU A 149 -6.42 -13.66 -16.77
CA GLU A 149 -5.77 -14.60 -17.69
C GLU A 149 -4.38 -15.03 -17.20
N LEU A 150 -3.56 -14.07 -16.74
CA LEU A 150 -2.27 -14.39 -16.11
C LEU A 150 -2.47 -15.27 -14.88
N TRP A 151 -3.46 -14.96 -14.04
CA TRP A 151 -3.72 -15.73 -12.84
C TRP A 151 -4.27 -17.13 -13.15
N GLN A 152 -5.14 -17.26 -14.16
CA GLN A 152 -5.65 -18.55 -14.61
C GLN A 152 -4.54 -19.42 -15.22
N SER A 153 -3.66 -18.84 -16.04
CA SER A 153 -2.51 -19.58 -16.60
C SER A 153 -1.54 -20.04 -15.51
N LEU A 154 -1.29 -19.21 -14.49
CA LEU A 154 -0.48 -19.57 -13.33
C LEU A 154 -1.12 -20.70 -12.48
N LYS A 155 -2.44 -20.69 -12.32
CA LYS A 155 -3.16 -21.80 -11.64
C LYS A 155 -3.11 -23.10 -12.44
N ALA A 156 -3.32 -23.02 -13.76
CA ALA A 156 -3.28 -24.18 -14.63
C ALA A 156 -1.90 -24.88 -14.61
N PHE A 157 -0.81 -24.10 -14.56
CA PHE A 157 0.54 -24.66 -14.43
C PHE A 157 0.77 -25.42 -13.11
N GLN A 158 0.09 -25.01 -12.02
CA GLN A 158 0.15 -25.72 -10.74
C GLN A 158 -0.65 -27.03 -10.79
N ASP A 159 -1.84 -27.02 -11.37
CA ASP A 159 -2.68 -28.22 -11.49
C ASP A 159 -2.01 -29.29 -12.37
N GLU A 160 -1.31 -28.91 -13.43
CA GLU A 160 -0.48 -29.85 -14.22
C GLU A 160 0.74 -30.38 -13.43
N GLY A 161 1.24 -29.61 -12.45
CA GLY A 161 2.37 -30.00 -11.60
C GLY A 161 2.00 -30.83 -10.36
N ASP A 162 0.74 -30.80 -9.94
CA ASP A 162 0.20 -31.49 -8.75
C ASP A 162 -0.74 -32.66 -9.13
N GLY A 163 -0.87 -32.93 -10.43
CA GLY A 163 -1.83 -33.88 -11.01
C GLY A 163 -1.48 -35.36 -10.88
N ASP A 164 -0.90 -35.82 -9.77
CA ASP A 164 -0.56 -37.23 -9.56
C ASP A 164 -1.14 -37.89 -8.29
N GLU A 165 -2.01 -37.24 -7.49
CA GLU A 165 -2.49 -37.85 -6.23
C GLU A 165 -4.01 -37.95 -5.97
N GLU A 166 -4.92 -37.40 -6.79
CA GLU A 166 -6.37 -37.43 -6.47
C GLU A 166 -7.30 -38.10 -7.52
N GLN A 167 -6.83 -39.10 -8.27
CA GLN A 167 -7.71 -39.90 -9.15
C GLN A 167 -7.89 -41.38 -8.79
N ASP A 168 -7.27 -41.89 -7.71
CA ASP A 168 -7.34 -43.33 -7.39
C ASP A 168 -8.41 -43.75 -6.35
N GLU A 169 -9.02 -42.84 -5.60
CA GLU A 169 -10.01 -43.23 -4.56
C GLU A 169 -11.45 -43.37 -5.08
N GLN A 170 -11.80 -42.74 -6.21
CA GLN A 170 -13.16 -42.81 -6.75
C GLN A 170 -13.40 -44.03 -7.66
N ALA A 171 -12.36 -44.59 -8.30
CA ALA A 171 -12.47 -45.81 -9.09
C ALA A 171 -12.65 -47.07 -8.21
N ALA A 172 -11.96 -47.14 -7.06
CA ALA A 172 -12.01 -48.30 -6.16
C ALA A 172 -13.36 -48.48 -5.44
N SER A 173 -14.16 -47.40 -5.36
CA SER A 173 -15.47 -47.41 -4.70
C SER A 173 -16.58 -47.90 -5.64
N GLN A 174 -16.43 -47.71 -6.95
CA GLN A 174 -17.42 -48.17 -7.94
C GLN A 174 -17.30 -49.68 -8.23
N GLU A 175 -16.10 -50.25 -8.28
CA GLU A 175 -15.95 -51.71 -8.54
C GLU A 175 -16.45 -52.60 -7.38
N ARG A 176 -16.53 -52.09 -6.14
CA ARG A 176 -17.10 -52.84 -5.01
C ARG A 176 -18.62 -52.84 -4.96
N GLN A 177 -19.29 -51.95 -5.68
CA GLN A 177 -20.76 -51.91 -5.71
C GLN A 177 -21.36 -52.78 -6.82
N GLU A 178 -20.55 -53.32 -7.74
CA GLU A 178 -20.99 -54.20 -8.84
C GLU A 178 -20.54 -55.66 -8.70
N SER A 179 -20.00 -56.08 -7.55
CA SER A 179 -19.71 -57.50 -7.22
C SER A 179 -20.65 -58.08 -6.18
#